data_AF-A0A2X3KTX3-F1
#
_entry.id   AF-A0A2X3KTX3-F1
#
_cell.length_a   1.000
_cell.length_b   1.000
_cell.length_c   1.000
_cell.angle_alpha   90.00
_cell.angle_beta   90.00
_cell.angle_gamma   90.00
#
_symmetry.space_group_name_H-M   'P 1'
#
loop_
_entity.id
_entity.type
_entity.pdbx_description
1 polymer ?
#
loop_
_entity_poly.entity_id
_entity_poly.type
_entity_poly.pdbx_seq_one_letter_code
_entity_poly.pdbx_strand_id
1 'polypeptide(L)' 'MKKLLVLAALVALSGCVEVRDYGQVVRTEAPAGMAGYWQSSGPQSELVSPEAIASLVVTPAGDTLDCRQVAAGDCGAG' A
#
# COMPACT_ATOMS: atom_id res chain seq x y z
N MET A 1 -6.30 -12.99 40.67
CA MET A 1 -6.15 -11.54 40.38
C MET A 1 -4.85 -11.22 39.62
N LYS A 2 -3.64 -11.38 40.21
CA LYS A 2 -2.36 -10.99 39.57
C LYS A 2 -2.06 -11.72 38.24
N LYS A 3 -2.40 -13.02 38.14
CA LYS A 3 -2.17 -13.84 36.94
C LYS A 3 -3.01 -13.41 35.72
N LEU A 4 -4.23 -12.89 35.96
CA LEU A 4 -5.09 -12.37 34.89
C LEU A 4 -4.54 -11.07 34.30
N LEU A 5 -3.94 -10.21 35.14
CA LEU A 5 -3.31 -8.96 34.67
C LEU A 5 -2.14 -9.22 33.72
N VAL A 6 -1.34 -10.26 34.00
CA VAL A 6 -0.22 -10.65 33.14
C VAL A 6 -0.72 -11.22 31.81
N LEU A 7 -1.76 -12.04 31.82
CA LEU A 7 -2.36 -12.56 30.59
C LEU A 7 -2.95 -11.44 29.71
N ALA A 8 -3.66 -10.49 30.32
CA ALA A 8 -4.24 -9.35 29.61
C ALA A 8 -3.15 -8.44 29.00
N ALA A 9 -2.04 -8.24 29.71
CA ALA A 9 -0.89 -7.51 29.18
C ALA A 9 -0.29 -8.23 27.96
N LEU A 10 -0.13 -9.56 28.02
CA LEU A 10 0.40 -10.34 26.91
C LEU A 10 -0.49 -10.31 25.65
N VAL A 11 -1.82 -10.32 25.83
CA VAL A 11 -2.79 -10.17 24.73
C VAL A 11 -2.77 -8.75 24.16
N ALA A 12 -2.63 -7.73 24.99
CA ALA A 12 -2.46 -6.36 24.52
C ALA A 12 -1.13 -6.16 23.76
N LEU A 13 -0.10 -6.94 24.11
CA LEU A 13 1.23 -6.94 23.48
C LEU A 13 1.33 -7.87 22.27
N SER A 14 0.31 -8.70 21.95
CA SER A 14 0.30 -9.49 20.73
C SER A 14 -0.04 -8.59 19.54
N GLY A 15 0.96 -7.82 19.13
CA GLY A 15 0.91 -6.99 17.93
C GLY A 15 0.96 -7.83 16.66
N CYS A 16 0.37 -7.25 15.61
CA CYS A 16 0.38 -7.68 14.21
C CYS A 16 0.00 -9.15 13.98
N VAL A 17 -1.28 -9.36 13.67
CA VAL A 17 -1.77 -10.61 13.09
C VAL A 17 -1.20 -10.77 11.68
N GLU A 18 -0.57 -11.91 11.39
CA GLU A 18 -0.20 -12.27 10.02
C GLU A 18 -1.49 -12.48 9.22
N VAL A 19 -1.76 -11.59 8.25
CA VAL A 19 -2.89 -11.72 7.34
C VAL A 19 -2.41 -12.40 6.07
N ARG A 20 -2.82 -13.65 5.86
CA ARG A 20 -2.45 -14.45 4.68
C ARG A 20 -3.43 -14.34 3.52
N ASP A 21 -4.62 -13.81 3.81
CA ASP A 21 -5.71 -13.60 2.85
C ASP A 21 -6.03 -12.11 2.80
N TYR A 22 -5.77 -11.48 1.66
CA TYR A 22 -6.00 -10.05 1.47
C TYR A 22 -7.46 -9.65 1.70
N GLY A 23 -8.42 -10.56 1.48
CA GLY A 23 -9.84 -10.30 1.76
C GLY A 23 -10.15 -10.08 3.24
N GLN A 24 -9.26 -10.48 4.15
CA GLN A 24 -9.40 -10.28 5.60
C GLN A 24 -8.67 -9.03 6.11
N VAL A 25 -8.00 -8.28 5.22
CA VAL A 25 -7.36 -7.02 5.59
C VAL A 25 -8.44 -6.00 5.94
N VAL A 26 -8.33 -5.43 7.14
CA VAL A 26 -9.19 -4.31 7.53
C VAL A 26 -8.81 -3.10 6.70
N ARG A 27 -9.75 -2.66 5.87
CA ARG A 27 -9.62 -1.42 5.10
C ARG A 27 -9.86 -0.21 6.00
N THR A 28 -9.00 0.79 5.86
CA THR A 28 -9.10 2.05 6.58
C THR A 28 -9.41 3.17 5.61
N GLU A 29 -10.32 4.07 5.99
CA GLU A 29 -10.65 5.26 5.20
C GLU A 29 -9.40 6.11 4.90
N ALA A 30 -9.39 6.77 3.74
CA ALA A 30 -8.26 7.60 3.36
C ALA A 30 -8.12 8.82 4.27
N PRO A 31 -6.92 9.11 4.80
CA PRO A 31 -6.66 10.35 5.52
C PRO A 31 -7.01 11.59 4.70
N ALA A 32 -7.30 12.69 5.41
CA ALA A 32 -7.61 13.97 4.78
C ALA A 32 -6.51 14.38 3.79
N GLY A 33 -6.91 14.70 2.55
CA GLY A 33 -5.98 15.09 1.48
C GLY A 33 -5.28 13.94 0.75
N MET A 34 -5.52 12.68 1.12
CA MET A 34 -4.91 11.52 0.45
C MET A 34 -5.74 10.96 -0.71
N ALA A 35 -7.08 11.04 -0.60
CA ALA A 35 -7.97 10.57 -1.66
C ALA A 35 -7.75 11.39 -2.95
N GLY A 36 -7.53 10.71 -4.07
CA GLY A 36 -7.23 11.34 -5.35
C GLY A 36 -6.41 10.47 -6.30
N TYR A 37 -5.91 11.12 -7.34
CA TYR A 37 -5.04 10.53 -8.36
C TYR A 37 -3.64 11.09 -8.20
N TRP A 38 -2.69 10.19 -8.00
CA TRP A 38 -1.28 10.49 -7.83
C TRP A 38 -0.51 9.91 -8.99
N GLN A 39 0.47 10.65 -9.52
CA GLN A 39 1.32 10.18 -10.62
C GLN A 39 2.76 10.63 -10.38
N SER A 40 3.72 9.79 -10.75
CA SER A 40 5.12 10.16 -10.77
C SER A 40 5.35 11.37 -11.68
N SER A 41 6.17 12.30 -11.20
CA SER A 41 6.57 13.49 -11.95
C SER A 41 7.99 13.33 -12.46
N GLY A 42 8.13 13.09 -13.77
CA GLY A 42 9.41 12.86 -14.43
C GLY A 42 10.00 11.47 -14.18
N PRO A 43 11.22 11.20 -14.69
CA PRO A 43 11.87 9.90 -14.63
C PRO A 43 12.06 9.39 -13.21
N GLN A 44 11.82 8.09 -13.00
CA GLN A 44 11.99 7.42 -11.72
C GLN A 44 13.05 6.33 -11.87
N SER A 45 14.13 6.39 -11.08
CA SER A 45 15.25 5.45 -11.18
C SER A 45 14.88 4.00 -10.87
N GLU A 46 13.82 3.78 -10.09
CA GLU A 46 13.31 2.45 -9.71
C GLU A 46 12.31 1.86 -10.72
N LEU A 47 11.94 2.63 -11.75
CA LEU A 47 11.13 2.12 -12.85
C LEU A 47 12.04 1.61 -13.98
N VAL A 48 11.50 0.74 -14.81
CA VAL A 48 12.28 0.01 -15.83
C VAL A 48 12.89 0.93 -16.90
N SER A 49 12.33 2.13 -17.12
CA SER A 49 12.86 3.13 -18.05
C SER A 49 12.57 4.55 -17.55
N PRO A 50 13.31 5.56 -18.04
CA PRO A 50 13.04 6.98 -17.75
C PRO A 50 11.64 7.45 -18.16
N GLU A 51 11.04 6.81 -19.16
CA GLU A 51 9.72 7.12 -19.71
C GLU A 51 8.58 6.43 -18.96
N ALA A 52 8.89 5.47 -18.09
CA ALA A 52 7.90 4.74 -17.31
C ALA A 52 7.17 5.65 -16.32
N ILE A 53 5.89 5.37 -16.11
CA ILE A 53 4.99 6.17 -15.27
C ILE A 53 4.38 5.28 -14.18
N ALA A 54 4.42 5.73 -12.94
CA ALA A 54 3.68 5.14 -11.83
C ALA A 54 2.47 6.00 -11.48
N SER A 55 1.32 5.38 -11.28
CA SER A 55 0.08 6.02 -10.87
C SER A 55 -0.51 5.30 -9.65
N LEU A 56 -1.05 6.06 -8.72
CA LEU A 56 -1.76 5.55 -7.56
C LEU A 56 -3.11 6.24 -7.44
N VAL A 57 -4.19 5.46 -7.50
CA VAL A 57 -5.53 5.94 -7.16
C VAL A 57 -5.81 5.60 -5.71
N VAL A 58 -6.31 6.56 -4.94
CA VAL A 58 -6.79 6.35 -3.57
C VAL A 58 -8.22 6.85 -3.48
N THR A 59 -9.16 5.96 -3.14
CA THR A 59 -10.55 6.36 -2.90
C THR A 59 -10.75 6.85 -1.46
N PRO A 60 -11.80 7.63 -1.17
CA PRO A 60 -12.12 8.01 0.21
C PRO A 60 -12.32 6.81 1.16
N ALA A 61 -12.82 5.69 0.64
CA ALA A 61 -13.03 4.46 1.40
C ALA A 61 -11.74 3.69 1.68
N GLY A 62 -10.60 4.11 1.13
CA GLY A 62 -9.31 3.45 1.31
C GLY A 62 -8.97 2.36 0.31
N ASP A 63 -9.77 2.16 -0.74
CA ASP A 63 -9.34 1.36 -1.89
C ASP A 63 -8.16 2.03 -2.59
N THR A 64 -7.21 1.22 -3.02
CA THR A 64 -6.07 1.68 -3.81
C THR A 64 -5.91 0.89 -5.11
N LEU A 65 -5.36 1.57 -6.12
CA LEU A 65 -4.90 0.96 -7.37
C LEU A 65 -3.50 1.48 -7.69
N ASP A 66 -2.48 0.62 -7.55
CA ASP A 66 -1.12 0.87 -8.06
C ASP A 66 -1.04 0.39 -9.51
N CYS A 67 -0.85 1.32 -10.44
CA CYS A 67 -0.69 1.04 -11.85
C CYS A 67 0.65 1.59 -12.34
N ARG A 68 1.47 0.71 -12.90
CA ARG A 68 2.78 1.07 -13.47
C ARG A 68 2.76 0.71 -14.94
N GLN A 69 3.05 1.70 -15.77
CA GLN A 69 3.00 1.58 -17.22
C GLN A 69 4.34 1.95 -17.82
N VAL A 70 4.65 1.24 -18.89
CA VAL A 70 5.84 1.42 -19.71
C VAL A 70 5.33 1.75 -21.10
N ALA A 71 5.94 2.70 -21.80
CA ALA A 71 5.55 2.96 -23.17
C ALA A 71 5.80 1.69 -23.99
N ALA A 72 4.87 1.33 -24.87
CA ALA A 72 4.92 0.05 -25.60
C ALA A 72 6.20 -0.14 -26.47
N GLY A 73 6.97 0.94 -26.72
CA GLY A 73 8.26 0.90 -27.40
C GLY A 73 9.46 0.56 -26.53
N ASP A 74 9.31 0.57 -25.19
CA ASP A 74 10.43 0.44 -24.25
C ASP A 74 10.58 -0.97 -23.67
N CYS A 75 9.78 -1.94 -24.13
CA CYS A 75 9.89 -3.35 -23.70
C CYS A 75 11.17 -4.07 -24.22
N GLY A 76 12.24 -3.35 -24.57
CA GLY A 76 13.41 -3.90 -25.23
C GLY A 76 14.65 -3.03 -25.13
N ALA A 77 15.16 -2.83 -23.93
CA ALA A 77 16.56 -2.41 -23.71
C ALA A 77 17.06 -3.05 -22.41
N GLY A 78 17.16 -4.39 -22.42
CA GLY A 78 17.98 -5.13 -21.47
C GLY A 78 19.44 -5.14 -21.92
#